data_AF-A0A9E0HI95-F1
#
_entry.id   AF-A0A9E0HI95-F1
#
_cell.length_a   1.000
_cell.length_b   1.000
_cell.length_c   1.000
_cell.angle_alpha   90.00
_cell.angle_beta   90.00
_cell.angle_gamma   90.00
#
_symmetry.space_group_name_H-M   'P 1'
#
loop_
_entity.id
_entity.type
_entity.pdbx_description
1 polymer ?
#
loop_
_entity_poly.entity_id
_entity_poly.type
_entity_poly.pdbx_seq_one_letter_code
_entity_poly.pdbx_strand_id
1 'polypeptide(L)'
;MRASSTFVTLLAAAALASSVAACKNVPGIGGRSKVDPNSCGNYAVSDAGRKLKGFLEATVTLETEAARVEAVVKESCSIMGRELQMPAGDLQGSTDAVCTKVIDYLKGSLQANFKADAKLDIKYTPAVCTVNADVAARAAAQCEAKAEADVSVTCNGTCNGTCDGTCKGTAGTGGSSGNCNGVCEGRCSGGCDGSADVNASAQCKAEAEVKASVDVQCTEPELTVAADASVMVDTARAEATLNAIRTGMPKMLSVKARLRPLEAATKAWAQSARELGAASGDLAQSFKDQALCISGQISAAVSAITKIEASISVSVSVSASASGSVGTN
;
A
#
# COMPACT_ATOMS: atom_id res chain seq x y z
N MET A 1 19.97 -5.23 22.46
CA MET A 1 18.82 -5.15 23.40
C MET A 1 18.41 -6.57 23.78
N ARG A 2 18.25 -6.87 25.07
CA ARG A 2 17.92 -8.21 25.59
C ARG A 2 16.39 -8.36 25.64
N ALA A 3 15.79 -9.12 24.73
CA ALA A 3 14.36 -9.44 24.77
C ALA A 3 14.09 -10.55 25.81
N SER A 4 13.04 -10.39 26.61
CA SER A 4 12.63 -11.31 27.70
C SER A 4 11.55 -12.31 27.23
N SER A 5 11.39 -13.40 27.97
CA SER A 5 10.61 -14.63 27.71
C SER A 5 9.13 -14.44 27.30
N THR A 6 8.58 -13.24 27.38
CA THR A 6 7.23 -12.87 26.91
C THR A 6 7.13 -12.63 25.40
N PHE A 7 8.25 -12.65 24.65
CA PHE A 7 8.29 -12.31 23.22
C PHE A 7 7.79 -13.43 22.28
N VAL A 8 7.90 -14.71 22.65
CA VAL A 8 7.53 -15.85 21.77
C VAL A 8 6.01 -15.91 21.56
N THR A 9 5.22 -15.45 22.54
CA THR A 9 3.76 -15.35 22.43
C THR A 9 3.29 -14.13 21.64
N LEU A 10 4.11 -13.08 21.51
CA LEU A 10 3.73 -11.83 20.81
C LEU A 10 4.15 -11.80 19.33
N LEU A 11 5.25 -12.47 18.94
CA LEU A 11 5.81 -12.36 17.58
C LEU A 11 5.01 -13.09 16.49
N ALA A 12 4.20 -14.10 16.84
CA ALA A 12 3.56 -14.97 15.84
C ALA A 12 2.03 -14.96 15.83
N ALA A 13 1.34 -14.42 16.84
CA ALA A 13 -0.09 -14.67 17.02
C ALA A 13 -1.02 -13.46 16.95
N ALA A 14 -0.60 -12.28 17.41
CA ALA A 14 -1.47 -11.13 17.39
C ALA A 14 -1.50 -10.46 16.01
N ALA A 15 -0.37 -10.47 15.28
CA ALA A 15 -0.15 -9.81 13.98
C ALA A 15 -1.21 -10.14 12.94
N LEU A 16 -1.46 -11.43 12.76
CA LEU A 16 -2.21 -11.88 11.61
C LEU A 16 -3.61 -12.36 11.97
N ALA A 17 -3.93 -12.62 13.24
CA ALA A 17 -5.28 -13.05 13.64
C ALA A 17 -6.30 -11.90 13.55
N SER A 18 -5.89 -10.66 13.82
CA SER A 18 -6.76 -9.48 13.76
C SER A 18 -7.08 -9.05 12.33
N SER A 19 -6.22 -9.37 11.35
CA SER A 19 -6.47 -9.07 9.94
C SER A 19 -7.38 -10.08 9.25
N VAL A 20 -7.38 -11.36 9.69
CA VAL A 20 -8.29 -12.37 9.09
C VAL A 20 -9.74 -12.13 9.50
N ALA A 21 -10.00 -11.51 10.66
CA ALA A 21 -11.36 -11.14 11.06
C ALA A 21 -11.97 -10.08 10.11
N ALA A 22 -11.15 -9.21 9.51
CA ALA A 22 -11.60 -8.26 8.49
C ALA A 22 -11.82 -8.93 7.12
N CYS A 23 -11.11 -10.02 6.80
CA CYS A 23 -11.35 -10.79 5.57
C CYS A 23 -12.68 -11.57 5.55
N LYS A 24 -13.24 -11.92 6.73
CA LYS A 24 -14.51 -12.68 6.81
C LYS A 24 -15.73 -11.93 6.28
N ASN A 25 -15.64 -10.61 6.11
CA ASN A 25 -16.71 -9.76 5.60
C ASN A 25 -16.39 -9.13 4.24
N VAL A 26 -15.47 -9.68 3.45
CA VAL A 26 -15.39 -9.36 2.02
C VAL A 26 -16.42 -10.26 1.34
N PRO A 27 -17.65 -9.78 1.07
CA PRO A 27 -18.68 -10.64 0.51
C PRO A 27 -18.24 -10.98 -0.91
N GLY A 28 -18.36 -12.25 -1.31
CA GLY A 28 -18.16 -12.65 -2.70
C GLY A 28 -19.06 -11.82 -3.62
N ILE A 29 -18.45 -10.99 -4.47
CA ILE A 29 -19.17 -10.07 -5.35
C ILE A 29 -19.53 -10.82 -6.64
N GLY A 30 -20.76 -11.30 -6.69
CA GLY A 30 -21.47 -11.52 -7.95
C GLY A 30 -21.89 -10.17 -8.54
N GLY A 31 -21.41 -9.87 -9.75
CA GLY A 31 -22.11 -9.01 -10.72
C GLY A 31 -22.28 -7.52 -10.39
N ARG A 32 -21.21 -6.75 -10.15
CA ARG A 32 -21.27 -5.27 -10.20
C ARG A 32 -20.25 -4.72 -11.20
N SER A 33 -20.73 -3.84 -12.08
CA SER A 33 -20.01 -3.20 -13.18
C SER A 33 -18.64 -2.69 -12.74
N LYS A 34 -17.58 -3.15 -13.43
CA LYS A 34 -16.24 -2.58 -13.29
C LYS A 34 -16.26 -1.12 -13.74
N VAL A 35 -15.46 -0.29 -13.09
CA VAL A 35 -15.23 1.08 -13.59
C VAL A 35 -14.52 0.98 -14.93
N ASP A 36 -15.06 1.62 -15.95
CA ASP A 36 -14.46 1.75 -17.27
C ASP A 36 -14.50 3.23 -17.69
N PRO A 37 -13.36 3.94 -17.59
CA PRO A 37 -13.26 5.34 -17.97
C PRO A 37 -13.59 5.61 -19.44
N ASN A 38 -13.60 4.60 -20.30
CA ASN A 38 -13.84 4.76 -21.74
C ASN A 38 -15.23 4.27 -22.19
N SER A 39 -16.02 3.67 -21.30
CA SER A 39 -17.30 3.04 -21.70
C SER A 39 -18.42 4.03 -22.01
N CYS A 40 -18.32 5.29 -21.57
CA CYS A 40 -19.39 6.28 -21.70
C CYS A 40 -19.24 7.23 -22.90
N GLY A 41 -18.51 6.81 -23.94
CA GLY A 41 -18.30 7.62 -25.14
C GLY A 41 -17.33 8.79 -24.93
N ASN A 42 -17.39 9.81 -25.80
CA ASN A 42 -16.41 10.89 -25.83
C ASN A 42 -16.73 12.05 -24.84
N TYR A 43 -17.06 11.74 -23.59
CA TYR A 43 -17.37 12.76 -22.58
C TYR A 43 -16.15 13.58 -22.16
N ALA A 44 -14.94 13.02 -22.33
CA ALA A 44 -13.67 13.65 -21.97
C ALA A 44 -13.22 14.83 -22.87
N VAL A 45 -14.07 15.28 -23.81
CA VAL A 45 -13.81 16.48 -24.64
C VAL A 45 -13.98 17.78 -23.86
N SER A 46 -14.82 17.78 -22.82
CA SER A 46 -15.01 18.94 -21.94
C SER A 46 -14.01 18.91 -20.80
N ASP A 47 -13.74 20.06 -20.20
CA ASP A 47 -12.87 20.15 -19.02
C ASP A 47 -13.38 19.25 -17.87
N ALA A 48 -14.67 19.33 -17.56
CA ALA A 48 -15.31 18.49 -16.55
C ALA A 48 -15.22 16.99 -16.89
N GLY A 49 -15.41 16.63 -18.16
CA GLY A 49 -15.32 15.24 -18.58
C GLY A 49 -13.91 14.68 -18.53
N ARG A 50 -12.90 15.50 -18.86
CA ARG A 50 -11.48 15.11 -18.77
C ARG A 50 -11.08 14.84 -17.33
N LYS A 51 -11.42 15.76 -16.42
CA LYS A 51 -11.20 15.61 -14.97
C LYS A 51 -11.88 14.37 -14.41
N LEU A 52 -13.12 14.12 -14.83
CA LEU A 52 -13.85 12.93 -14.44
C LEU A 52 -13.20 11.65 -14.97
N LYS A 53 -12.76 11.65 -16.24
CA LYS A 53 -12.06 10.52 -16.83
C LYS A 53 -10.79 10.20 -16.03
N GLY A 54 -9.98 11.21 -15.73
CA GLY A 54 -8.78 11.07 -14.91
C GLY A 54 -9.07 10.44 -13.54
N PHE A 55 -10.13 10.90 -12.88
CA PHE A 55 -10.60 10.30 -11.63
C PHE A 55 -11.05 8.83 -11.77
N LEU A 56 -11.76 8.48 -12.85
CA LEU A 56 -12.16 7.09 -13.11
C LEU A 56 -10.94 6.21 -13.44
N GLU A 57 -9.94 6.73 -14.15
CA GLU A 57 -8.67 6.04 -14.39
C GLU A 57 -7.90 5.78 -13.10
N ALA A 58 -7.88 6.74 -12.18
CA ALA A 58 -7.34 6.56 -10.84
C ALA A 58 -8.06 5.44 -10.08
N THR A 59 -9.38 5.34 -10.25
CA THR A 59 -10.19 4.28 -9.63
C THR A 59 -9.78 2.90 -10.14
N VAL A 60 -9.66 2.72 -11.46
CA VAL A 60 -9.20 1.46 -12.07
C VAL A 60 -7.78 1.11 -11.63
N THR A 61 -6.92 2.14 -11.52
CA THR A 61 -5.54 1.99 -11.03
C THR A 61 -5.55 1.46 -9.59
N LEU A 62 -6.35 2.04 -8.70
CA LEU A 62 -6.50 1.55 -7.32
C LEU A 62 -7.05 0.13 -7.24
N GLU A 63 -8.08 -0.20 -8.03
CA GLU A 63 -8.63 -1.56 -8.07
C GLU A 63 -7.59 -2.59 -8.54
N THR A 64 -6.79 -2.23 -9.55
CA THR A 64 -5.72 -3.07 -10.09
C THR A 64 -4.62 -3.29 -9.06
N GLU A 65 -4.19 -2.22 -8.37
CA GLU A 65 -3.14 -2.30 -7.37
C GLU A 65 -3.61 -2.97 -6.08
N ALA A 66 -4.87 -2.82 -5.68
CA ALA A 66 -5.45 -3.60 -4.59
C ALA A 66 -5.42 -5.11 -4.90
N ALA A 67 -5.75 -5.51 -6.13
CA ALA A 67 -5.65 -6.90 -6.57
C ALA A 67 -4.19 -7.39 -6.63
N ARG A 68 -3.25 -6.53 -7.06
CA ARG A 68 -1.81 -6.83 -7.06
C ARG A 68 -1.30 -7.06 -5.63
N VAL A 69 -1.67 -6.19 -4.69
CA VAL A 69 -1.32 -6.32 -3.27
C VAL A 69 -1.80 -7.66 -2.71
N GLU A 70 -3.06 -8.02 -2.98
CA GLU A 70 -3.60 -9.31 -2.56
C GLU A 70 -2.80 -10.49 -3.14
N ALA A 71 -2.47 -10.43 -4.43
CA ALA A 71 -1.67 -11.46 -5.10
C ALA A 71 -0.27 -11.60 -4.48
N VAL A 72 0.42 -10.49 -4.18
CA VAL A 72 1.74 -10.51 -3.53
C VAL A 72 1.66 -11.06 -2.10
N VAL A 73 0.61 -10.73 -1.34
CA VAL A 73 0.37 -11.29 0.00
C VAL A 73 0.18 -12.80 -0.10
N LYS A 74 -0.67 -13.27 -1.01
CA LYS A 74 -0.88 -14.70 -1.26
C LYS A 74 0.42 -15.40 -1.65
N GLU A 75 1.18 -14.83 -2.58
CA GLU A 75 2.47 -15.38 -3.00
C GLU A 75 3.44 -15.49 -1.82
N SER A 76 3.52 -14.45 -0.99
CA SER A 76 4.36 -14.44 0.21
C SER A 76 3.98 -15.54 1.19
N CYS A 77 2.68 -15.73 1.46
CA CYS A 77 2.19 -16.84 2.27
C CYS A 77 2.50 -18.20 1.64
N SER A 78 2.30 -18.35 0.33
CA SER A 78 2.63 -19.60 -0.36
C SER A 78 4.13 -19.91 -0.36
N ILE A 79 5.01 -18.91 -0.45
CA ILE A 79 6.46 -19.09 -0.31
C ILE A 79 6.78 -19.63 1.09
N MET A 80 6.28 -18.97 2.14
CA MET A 80 6.47 -19.44 3.53
C MET A 80 5.95 -20.86 3.71
N GLY A 81 4.78 -21.17 3.18
CA GLY A 81 4.21 -22.51 3.26
C GLY A 81 5.06 -23.58 2.59
N ARG A 82 5.68 -23.27 1.44
CA ARG A 82 6.60 -24.19 0.76
C ARG A 82 7.89 -24.41 1.56
N GLU A 83 8.46 -23.35 2.14
CA GLU A 83 9.63 -23.46 3.02
C GLU A 83 9.33 -24.26 4.29
N LEU A 84 8.10 -24.15 4.81
CA LEU A 84 7.58 -24.98 5.91
C LEU A 84 7.18 -26.40 5.46
N GLN A 85 7.39 -26.75 4.19
CA GLN A 85 7.07 -28.05 3.61
C GLN A 85 5.58 -28.43 3.77
N MET A 86 4.69 -27.45 3.74
CA MET A 86 3.24 -27.68 3.78
C MET A 86 2.76 -28.40 2.51
N PRO A 87 1.72 -29.25 2.61
CA PRO A 87 1.12 -29.88 1.45
C PRO A 87 0.65 -28.85 0.42
N ALA A 88 0.87 -29.12 -0.88
CA ALA A 88 0.45 -28.21 -1.95
C ALA A 88 -1.08 -27.97 -1.96
N GLY A 89 -1.88 -28.91 -1.47
CA GLY A 89 -3.32 -28.74 -1.29
C GLY A 89 -3.69 -27.68 -0.24
N ASP A 90 -2.83 -27.46 0.76
CA ASP A 90 -3.04 -26.45 1.81
C ASP A 90 -2.67 -25.03 1.37
N LEU A 91 -1.95 -24.90 0.25
CA LEU A 91 -1.56 -23.62 -0.34
C LEU A 91 -2.52 -23.18 -1.48
N GLN A 92 -3.64 -23.87 -1.64
CA GLN A 92 -4.69 -23.54 -2.60
C GLN A 92 -5.87 -22.82 -1.93
N GLY A 93 -6.61 -22.05 -2.73
CA GLY A 93 -7.80 -21.30 -2.28
C GLY A 93 -7.61 -19.80 -2.23
N SER A 94 -8.42 -19.12 -1.43
CA SER A 94 -8.37 -17.67 -1.23
C SER A 94 -7.14 -17.27 -0.41
N THR A 95 -6.74 -16.01 -0.55
CA THR A 95 -5.56 -15.43 0.10
C THR A 95 -5.61 -15.59 1.62
N ASP A 96 -6.76 -15.32 2.22
CA ASP A 96 -7.00 -15.45 3.66
C ASP A 96 -6.83 -16.89 4.14
N ALA A 97 -7.45 -17.86 3.44
CA ALA A 97 -7.38 -19.27 3.81
C ALA A 97 -5.95 -19.80 3.76
N VAL A 98 -5.20 -19.47 2.70
CA VAL A 98 -3.79 -19.86 2.55
C VAL A 98 -2.94 -19.23 3.65
N CYS A 99 -3.07 -17.92 3.86
CA CYS A 99 -2.28 -17.23 4.88
C CYS A 99 -2.59 -17.75 6.28
N THR A 100 -3.87 -17.96 6.66
CA THR A 100 -4.25 -18.53 7.95
C THR A 100 -3.59 -19.88 8.20
N LYS A 101 -3.67 -20.80 7.24
CA LYS A 101 -3.02 -22.12 7.37
C LYS A 101 -1.52 -22.00 7.57
N VAL A 102 -0.86 -21.13 6.80
CA VAL A 102 0.59 -20.89 6.89
C VAL A 102 0.97 -20.32 8.25
N ILE A 103 0.19 -19.38 8.79
CA ILE A 103 0.41 -18.80 10.12
C ILE A 103 0.28 -19.85 11.20
N ASP A 104 -0.77 -20.67 11.15
CA ASP A 104 -1.01 -21.71 12.14
C ASP A 104 0.08 -22.79 12.09
N TYR A 105 0.52 -23.15 10.89
CA TYR A 105 1.66 -24.05 10.71
C TYR A 105 2.97 -23.44 11.24
N LEU A 106 3.22 -22.16 10.97
CA LEU A 106 4.39 -21.44 11.47
C LEU A 106 4.39 -21.39 13.00
N LYS A 107 3.26 -21.09 13.63
CA LYS A 107 3.12 -21.11 15.11
C LYS A 107 3.40 -22.48 15.68
N GLY A 108 2.79 -23.52 15.11
CA GLY A 108 3.03 -24.90 15.52
C GLY A 108 4.50 -25.29 15.39
N SER A 109 5.14 -24.89 14.29
CA SER A 109 6.56 -25.14 14.03
C SER A 109 7.45 -24.40 15.03
N LEU A 110 7.15 -23.15 15.36
CA LEU A 110 7.88 -22.41 16.39
C LEU A 110 7.76 -23.06 17.77
N GLN A 111 6.57 -23.53 18.15
CA GLN A 111 6.34 -24.18 19.44
C GLN A 111 6.98 -25.57 19.53
N ALA A 112 7.00 -26.32 18.42
CA ALA A 112 7.54 -27.67 18.39
C ALA A 112 9.07 -27.69 18.28
N ASN A 113 9.65 -26.74 17.55
CA ASN A 113 11.07 -26.80 17.17
C ASN A 113 11.96 -25.92 18.05
N PHE A 114 11.41 -25.11 18.96
CA PHE A 114 12.16 -24.25 19.87
C PHE A 114 11.78 -24.48 21.32
N LYS A 115 12.74 -24.31 22.23
CA LYS A 115 12.50 -24.32 23.67
C LYS A 115 11.59 -23.15 24.08
N ALA A 116 10.82 -23.32 25.15
CA ALA A 116 9.85 -22.30 25.61
C ALA A 116 10.49 -20.93 25.95
N ASP A 117 11.78 -20.93 26.30
CA ASP A 117 12.60 -19.76 26.64
C ASP A 117 13.55 -19.33 25.50
N ALA A 118 13.42 -19.92 24.31
CA ALA A 118 14.22 -19.59 23.14
C ALA A 118 14.11 -18.10 22.79
N LYS A 119 15.27 -17.47 22.56
CA LYS A 119 15.37 -16.09 22.08
C LYS A 119 15.83 -16.08 20.64
N LEU A 120 15.08 -15.38 19.80
CA LEU A 120 15.47 -15.10 18.43
C LEU A 120 16.15 -13.72 18.38
N ASP A 121 17.32 -13.64 17.74
CA ASP A 121 17.92 -12.38 17.34
C ASP A 121 17.26 -11.96 16.02
N ILE A 122 16.50 -10.86 16.06
CA ILE A 122 15.79 -10.33 14.92
C ILE A 122 16.37 -8.96 14.60
N LYS A 123 16.99 -8.82 13.43
CA LYS A 123 17.42 -7.55 12.86
C LYS A 123 16.55 -7.26 11.65
N TYR A 124 15.86 -6.14 11.70
CA TYR A 124 14.98 -5.68 10.65
C TYR A 124 15.42 -4.31 10.14
N THR A 125 15.73 -4.24 8.85
CA THR A 125 15.98 -3.00 8.12
C THR A 125 14.73 -2.70 7.29
N PRO A 126 13.97 -1.65 7.61
CA PRO A 126 12.75 -1.33 6.89
C PRO A 126 13.02 -0.84 5.47
N ALA A 127 12.09 -1.17 4.56
CA ALA A 127 12.06 -0.57 3.24
C ALA A 127 11.81 0.94 3.36
N VAL A 128 12.57 1.71 2.59
CA VAL A 128 12.38 3.14 2.38
C VAL A 128 11.73 3.29 1.02
N CYS A 129 10.55 3.91 1.00
CA CYS A 129 9.75 4.12 -0.19
C CYS A 129 9.73 5.60 -0.55
N THR A 130 10.02 5.89 -1.80
CA THR A 130 10.12 7.23 -2.34
C THR A 130 9.13 7.38 -3.49
N VAL A 131 8.15 8.27 -3.30
CA VAL A 131 7.15 8.67 -4.29
C VAL A 131 7.79 9.64 -5.26
N ASN A 132 7.57 9.44 -6.56
CA ASN A 132 8.08 10.35 -7.58
C ASN A 132 7.14 11.56 -7.72
N ALA A 133 7.60 12.73 -7.26
CA ALA A 133 6.84 13.98 -7.34
C ALA A 133 6.57 14.40 -8.79
N ASP A 134 7.47 14.06 -9.71
CA ASP A 134 7.30 14.34 -11.15
C ASP A 134 6.15 13.53 -11.75
N VAL A 135 5.92 12.30 -11.27
CA VAL A 135 4.77 11.49 -11.70
C VAL A 135 3.47 12.13 -11.25
N ALA A 136 3.40 12.61 -10.01
CA ALA A 136 2.25 13.36 -9.51
C ALA A 136 2.02 14.64 -10.33
N ALA A 137 3.08 15.43 -10.55
CA ALA A 137 3.02 16.66 -11.34
C ALA A 137 2.47 16.42 -12.75
N ARG A 138 2.99 15.38 -13.43
CA ARG A 138 2.60 14.99 -14.79
C ARG A 138 1.15 14.54 -14.86
N ALA A 139 0.74 13.67 -13.94
CA ALA A 139 -0.64 13.20 -13.87
C ALA A 139 -1.61 14.37 -13.64
N ALA A 140 -1.30 15.27 -12.71
CA ALA A 140 -2.09 16.46 -12.46
C ALA A 140 -2.15 17.40 -13.68
N ALA A 141 -1.01 17.63 -14.33
CA ALA A 141 -0.91 18.49 -15.51
C ALA A 141 -1.75 17.94 -16.67
N GLN A 142 -1.65 16.64 -16.94
CA GLN A 142 -2.43 15.97 -17.98
C GLN A 142 -3.94 16.04 -17.69
N CYS A 143 -4.33 15.81 -16.45
CA CYS A 143 -5.74 15.88 -16.03
C CYS A 143 -6.30 17.30 -16.12
N GLU A 144 -5.52 18.31 -15.71
CA GLU A 144 -5.87 19.73 -15.81
C GLU A 144 -5.77 20.30 -17.23
N ALA A 145 -5.19 19.53 -18.18
CA ALA A 145 -4.76 20.02 -19.49
C ALA A 145 -3.86 21.27 -19.41
N LYS A 146 -2.98 21.29 -18.41
CA LYS A 146 -1.96 22.34 -18.20
C LYS A 146 -0.58 21.84 -18.62
N ALA A 147 0.35 22.76 -18.82
CA ALA A 147 1.75 22.40 -18.97
C ALA A 147 2.31 21.91 -17.61
N GLU A 148 3.27 20.98 -17.62
CA GLU A 148 3.90 20.45 -16.39
C GLU A 148 4.51 21.57 -15.50
N ALA A 149 4.92 22.68 -16.11
CA ALA A 149 5.45 23.85 -15.40
C ALA A 149 4.41 24.57 -14.52
N ASP A 150 3.12 24.45 -14.83
CA ASP A 150 2.05 25.16 -14.12
C ASP A 150 1.53 24.41 -12.87
N VAL A 151 2.02 23.20 -12.62
CA VAL A 151 1.63 22.38 -11.47
C VAL A 151 2.68 22.51 -10.37
N SER A 152 2.27 23.08 -9.23
CA SER A 152 3.08 23.07 -8.01
C SER A 152 2.92 21.73 -7.29
N VAL A 153 4.04 21.15 -6.83
CA VAL A 153 4.04 19.91 -6.04
C VAL A 153 4.71 20.14 -4.69
N THR A 154 3.94 19.97 -3.62
CA THR A 154 4.41 20.04 -2.23
C THR A 154 4.67 18.62 -1.72
N CYS A 155 5.85 18.37 -1.16
CA CYS A 155 6.13 17.08 -0.54
C CYS A 155 6.01 17.13 0.97
N ASN A 156 5.10 16.32 1.51
CA ASN A 156 4.93 16.17 2.95
C ASN A 156 5.85 15.03 3.44
N GLY A 157 7.13 15.33 3.68
CA GLY A 157 8.11 14.35 4.16
C GLY A 157 9.55 14.72 3.80
N THR A 158 10.44 13.73 3.78
CA THR A 158 11.81 13.89 3.29
C THR A 158 11.80 14.02 1.77
N CYS A 159 12.37 15.10 1.25
CA CYS A 159 12.69 15.21 -0.17
C CYS A 159 14.07 14.58 -0.41
N ASN A 160 14.21 13.86 -1.53
CA ASN A 160 15.44 13.34 -2.10
C ASN A 160 15.50 13.86 -3.55
N GLY A 161 15.88 15.14 -3.72
CA GLY A 161 15.82 15.81 -5.02
C GLY A 161 16.03 17.33 -4.94
N THR A 162 15.69 18.03 -6.02
CA THR A 162 15.81 19.50 -6.04
C THR A 162 14.53 20.12 -5.46
N CYS A 163 14.67 20.97 -4.45
CA CYS A 163 13.58 21.68 -3.79
C CYS A 163 13.72 23.19 -4.08
N ASP A 164 12.69 23.79 -4.67
CA ASP A 164 12.53 25.24 -4.75
C ASP A 164 11.54 25.66 -3.66
N GLY A 165 12.07 26.10 -2.51
CA GLY A 165 11.29 26.42 -1.31
C GLY A 165 12.10 26.36 -0.01
N THR A 166 11.41 26.26 1.13
CA THR A 166 12.06 26.23 2.44
C THR A 166 12.33 24.78 2.84
N CYS A 167 13.61 24.37 2.91
CA CYS A 167 14.03 23.06 3.39
C CYS A 167 14.45 23.17 4.88
N LYS A 168 13.78 22.43 5.77
CA LYS A 168 14.22 22.20 7.17
C LYS A 168 14.93 20.85 7.24
N GLY A 169 16.27 20.88 7.19
CA GLY A 169 17.12 19.69 7.25
C GLY A 169 18.56 19.99 6.82
N THR A 170 19.42 18.96 6.77
CA THR A 170 20.79 19.08 6.26
C THR A 170 20.71 19.29 4.75
N ALA A 171 20.69 20.54 4.32
CA ALA A 171 20.79 20.88 2.91
C ALA A 171 22.14 20.35 2.38
N GLY A 172 22.11 19.47 1.37
CA GLY A 172 23.25 19.36 0.47
C GLY A 172 23.43 20.73 -0.14
N THR A 173 24.53 21.40 0.20
CA THR A 173 24.90 22.76 -0.23
C THR A 173 24.16 23.30 -1.47
N GLY A 174 23.22 24.24 -1.29
CA GLY A 174 22.79 25.17 -2.35
C GLY A 174 21.27 25.40 -2.47
N GLY A 175 20.84 26.67 -2.42
CA GLY A 175 19.46 27.09 -2.75
C GLY A 175 19.09 26.84 -4.23
N SER A 176 17.80 26.94 -4.57
CA SER A 176 17.12 26.79 -5.90
C SER A 176 17.65 25.72 -6.89
N SER A 177 18.59 24.86 -6.50
CA SER A 177 19.30 23.92 -7.37
C SER A 177 20.01 22.78 -6.62
N GLY A 178 19.90 22.72 -5.28
CA GLY A 178 20.61 21.73 -4.45
C GLY A 178 19.74 20.53 -4.07
N ASN A 179 20.38 19.35 -3.98
CA ASN A 179 19.77 18.16 -3.38
C ASN A 179 19.39 18.47 -1.91
N CYS A 180 18.09 18.54 -1.61
CA CYS A 180 17.57 18.62 -0.24
C CYS A 180 17.47 17.18 0.28
N ASN A 181 18.00 16.92 1.48
CA ASN A 181 17.74 15.73 2.32
C ASN A 181 17.14 16.25 3.63
N GLY A 182 15.83 16.50 3.63
CA GLY A 182 15.12 17.16 4.74
C GLY A 182 13.63 17.37 4.46
N VAL A 183 12.92 18.01 5.39
CA VAL A 183 11.50 18.36 5.21
C VAL A 183 11.41 19.57 4.29
N CYS A 184 10.75 19.45 3.13
CA CYS A 184 10.61 20.55 2.16
C CYS A 184 9.17 21.08 2.16
N GLU A 185 9.00 22.37 2.45
CA GLU A 185 7.77 23.12 2.18
C GLU A 185 8.03 23.97 0.91
N GLY A 186 7.68 23.44 -0.27
CA GLY A 186 7.98 24.06 -1.56
C GLY A 186 7.79 23.13 -2.76
N ARG A 187 8.23 23.56 -3.96
CA ARG A 187 8.17 22.75 -5.18
C ARG A 187 9.30 21.72 -5.19
N CYS A 188 8.95 20.43 -5.16
CA CYS A 188 9.92 19.35 -5.31
C CYS A 188 9.98 18.82 -6.74
N SER A 189 11.19 18.51 -7.20
CA SER A 189 11.47 17.66 -8.36
C SER A 189 12.35 16.50 -7.92
N GLY A 190 11.99 15.27 -8.28
CA GLY A 190 12.58 14.04 -7.73
C GLY A 190 11.70 13.31 -6.70
N GLY A 191 12.35 12.67 -5.73
CA GLY A 191 11.71 11.71 -4.83
C GLY A 191 11.24 12.30 -3.50
N CYS A 192 10.11 11.80 -2.98
CA CYS A 192 9.56 12.17 -1.68
C CYS A 192 9.20 10.93 -0.85
N ASP A 193 9.70 10.81 0.38
CA ASP A 193 9.44 9.64 1.24
C ASP A 193 8.02 9.63 1.87
N GLY A 194 7.16 10.56 1.45
CA GLY A 194 5.79 10.77 1.93
C GLY A 194 4.79 10.89 0.78
N SER A 195 3.88 11.86 0.86
CA SER A 195 2.94 12.17 -0.24
C SER A 195 3.40 13.37 -1.06
N ALA A 196 3.12 13.32 -2.37
CA ALA A 196 3.27 14.44 -3.28
C ALA A 196 1.88 15.09 -3.47
N ASP A 197 1.69 16.27 -2.88
CA ASP A 197 0.47 17.06 -2.99
C ASP A 197 0.60 18.02 -4.17
N VAL A 198 -0.38 18.01 -5.09
CA VAL A 198 -0.38 18.85 -6.29
C VAL A 198 -1.47 19.94 -6.20
N ASN A 199 -1.14 21.15 -6.67
CA ASN A 199 -2.13 22.22 -6.79
C ASN A 199 -2.99 22.02 -8.07
N ALA A 200 -4.01 21.16 -7.96
CA ALA A 200 -4.95 20.82 -9.04
C ALA A 200 -6.38 20.68 -8.49
N SER A 201 -7.37 20.51 -9.38
CA SER A 201 -8.74 20.17 -8.97
C SER A 201 -8.75 18.87 -8.16
N ALA A 202 -9.73 18.70 -7.28
CA ALA A 202 -9.82 17.53 -6.40
C ALA A 202 -9.69 16.19 -7.17
N GLN A 203 -10.32 16.11 -8.35
CA GLN A 203 -10.25 14.94 -9.23
C GLN A 203 -8.82 14.66 -9.73
N CYS A 204 -8.14 15.69 -10.22
CA CYS A 204 -6.79 15.58 -10.75
C CYS A 204 -5.74 15.38 -9.66
N LYS A 205 -5.95 15.98 -8.48
CA LYS A 205 -5.13 15.75 -7.30
C LYS A 205 -5.25 14.30 -6.83
N ALA A 206 -6.47 13.78 -6.70
CA ALA A 206 -6.70 12.39 -6.35
C ALA A 206 -6.04 11.43 -7.35
N GLU A 207 -6.17 11.69 -8.66
CA GLU A 207 -5.51 10.90 -9.69
C GLU A 207 -3.98 10.95 -9.59
N ALA A 208 -3.43 12.14 -9.43
CA ALA A 208 -1.99 12.35 -9.32
C ALA A 208 -1.39 11.64 -8.11
N GLU A 209 -2.02 11.78 -6.94
CA GLU A 209 -1.60 11.10 -5.72
C GLU A 209 -1.67 9.57 -5.87
N VAL A 210 -2.73 9.04 -6.50
CA VAL A 210 -2.84 7.60 -6.77
C VAL A 210 -1.73 7.15 -7.71
N LYS A 211 -1.55 7.79 -8.87
CA LYS A 211 -0.53 7.39 -9.85
C LYS A 211 0.87 7.46 -9.25
N ALA A 212 1.17 8.50 -8.47
CA ALA A 212 2.46 8.65 -7.82
C ALA A 212 2.69 7.62 -6.70
N SER A 213 1.66 7.31 -5.90
CA SER A 213 1.75 6.26 -4.87
C SER A 213 1.91 4.87 -5.43
N VAL A 214 1.40 4.62 -6.64
CA VAL A 214 1.54 3.33 -7.34
C VAL A 214 2.91 3.19 -7.98
N ASP A 215 3.49 4.28 -8.49
CA ASP A 215 4.86 4.31 -9.04
C ASP A 215 5.95 4.43 -7.96
N VAL A 216 5.60 4.20 -6.69
CA VAL A 216 6.54 4.32 -5.58
C VAL A 216 7.73 3.36 -5.74
N GLN A 217 8.93 3.90 -5.61
CA GLN A 217 10.16 3.13 -5.62
C GLN A 217 10.54 2.81 -4.18
N CYS A 218 10.68 1.53 -3.85
CA CYS A 218 11.05 1.11 -2.50
C CYS A 218 12.35 0.31 -2.51
N THR A 219 13.21 0.55 -1.52
CA THR A 219 14.31 -0.37 -1.22
C THR A 219 13.76 -1.71 -0.75
N GLU A 220 14.53 -2.78 -0.97
CA GLU A 220 14.17 -4.10 -0.47
C GLU A 220 14.39 -4.16 1.05
N PRO A 221 13.39 -4.57 1.85
CA PRO A 221 13.58 -4.72 3.28
C PRO A 221 14.48 -5.92 3.56
N GLU A 222 15.33 -5.80 4.57
CA GLU A 222 16.16 -6.90 5.03
C GLU A 222 15.67 -7.42 6.38
N LEU A 223 15.50 -8.74 6.48
CA LEU A 223 15.18 -9.40 7.73
C LEU A 223 16.19 -10.50 7.99
N THR A 224 16.99 -10.32 9.03
CA THR A 224 17.81 -11.38 9.59
C THR A 224 17.13 -11.90 10.84
N VAL A 225 16.87 -13.20 10.87
CA VAL A 225 16.44 -13.92 12.07
C VAL A 225 17.52 -14.94 12.41
N ALA A 226 18.01 -14.98 13.63
CA ALA A 226 18.94 -16.01 14.09
C ALA A 226 18.46 -16.58 15.42
N ALA A 227 18.82 -17.84 15.67
CA ALA A 227 18.56 -18.51 16.94
C ALA A 227 19.79 -19.33 17.31
N ASP A 228 20.05 -19.46 18.60
CA ASP A 228 21.11 -20.33 19.07
C ASP A 228 20.76 -21.80 18.83
N ALA A 229 21.69 -22.62 18.36
CA ALA A 229 21.43 -24.04 18.11
C ALA A 229 21.00 -24.78 19.40
N SER A 230 21.46 -24.33 20.57
CA SER A 230 21.08 -24.90 21.87
C SER A 230 19.61 -24.72 22.23
N VAL A 231 18.89 -23.80 21.57
CA VAL A 231 17.46 -23.59 21.79
C VAL A 231 16.57 -24.29 20.76
N MET A 232 17.17 -24.95 19.76
CA MET A 232 16.47 -25.75 18.75
C MET A 232 16.28 -27.19 19.25
N VAL A 233 15.04 -27.68 19.22
CA VAL A 233 14.69 -29.06 19.57
C VAL A 233 14.97 -30.00 18.38
N ASP A 234 14.65 -29.52 17.17
CA ASP A 234 14.95 -30.15 15.90
C ASP A 234 15.62 -29.10 15.01
N THR A 235 16.94 -29.19 14.85
CA THR A 235 17.73 -28.19 14.12
C THR A 235 17.26 -28.04 12.67
N ALA A 236 16.98 -29.14 11.98
CA ALA A 236 16.59 -29.09 10.58
C ALA A 236 15.22 -28.40 10.40
N ARG A 237 14.24 -28.74 11.25
CA ARG A 237 12.91 -28.12 11.20
C ARG A 237 12.91 -26.69 11.72
N ALA A 238 13.73 -26.39 12.73
CA ALA A 238 13.93 -25.04 13.23
C ALA A 238 14.53 -24.14 12.13
N GLU A 239 15.56 -24.61 11.42
CA GLU A 239 16.15 -23.88 10.31
C GLU A 239 15.18 -23.66 9.15
N ALA A 240 14.37 -24.66 8.78
CA ALA A 240 13.30 -24.49 7.79
C ALA A 240 12.29 -23.43 8.23
N THR A 241 11.93 -23.42 9.52
CA THR A 241 11.04 -22.40 10.11
C THR A 241 11.65 -21.00 10.00
N LEU A 242 12.93 -20.84 10.32
CA LEU A 242 13.64 -19.57 10.19
C LEU A 242 13.79 -19.15 8.73
N ASN A 243 14.03 -20.09 7.80
CA ASN A 243 14.14 -19.80 6.38
C ASN A 243 12.81 -19.32 5.78
N ALA A 244 11.70 -19.94 6.18
CA ALA A 244 10.36 -19.49 5.82
C ALA A 244 10.14 -18.03 6.22
N ILE A 245 10.51 -17.67 7.46
CA ILE A 245 10.40 -16.29 7.95
C ILE A 245 11.31 -15.34 7.13
N ARG A 246 12.59 -15.69 6.95
CA ARG A 246 13.55 -14.86 6.20
C ARG A 246 13.16 -14.64 4.74
N THR A 247 12.49 -15.61 4.12
CA THR A 247 12.14 -15.52 2.70
C THR A 247 10.79 -14.85 2.47
N GLY A 248 9.78 -15.15 3.30
CA GLY A 248 8.43 -14.65 3.10
C GLY A 248 8.14 -13.32 3.77
N MET A 249 8.74 -13.04 4.94
CA MET A 249 8.42 -11.85 5.71
C MET A 249 8.93 -10.55 5.07
N PRO A 250 10.13 -10.46 4.47
CA PRO A 250 10.56 -9.28 3.73
C PRO A 250 9.58 -8.86 2.62
N LYS A 251 9.07 -9.80 1.83
CA LYS A 251 8.06 -9.52 0.80
C LYS A 251 6.79 -8.91 1.39
N MET A 252 6.33 -9.42 2.53
CA MET A 252 5.16 -8.86 3.20
C MET A 252 5.43 -7.46 3.78
N LEU A 253 6.65 -7.24 4.28
CA LEU A 253 7.09 -5.94 4.80
C LEU A 253 7.28 -4.89 3.69
N SER A 254 7.68 -5.31 2.48
CA SER A 254 7.77 -4.41 1.32
C SER A 254 6.39 -3.96 0.86
N VAL A 255 5.39 -4.86 0.87
CA VAL A 255 3.98 -4.50 0.64
C VAL A 255 3.50 -3.47 1.66
N LYS A 256 3.78 -3.67 2.95
CA LYS A 256 3.44 -2.69 4.01
C LYS A 256 4.05 -1.31 3.73
N ALA A 257 5.30 -1.27 3.28
CA ALA A 257 5.97 -0.01 2.99
C ALA A 257 5.31 0.73 1.81
N ARG A 258 4.95 0.00 0.75
CA ARG A 258 4.21 0.52 -0.42
C ARG A 258 2.79 0.97 -0.11
N LEU A 259 2.14 0.32 0.85
CA LEU A 259 0.76 0.63 1.23
C LEU A 259 0.60 1.94 1.98
N ARG A 260 1.61 2.40 2.73
CA ARG A 260 1.52 3.66 3.48
C ARG A 260 1.21 4.88 2.60
N PRO A 261 1.97 5.16 1.51
CA PRO A 261 1.63 6.27 0.61
C PRO A 261 0.30 6.01 -0.12
N LEU A 262 -0.01 4.76 -0.45
CA LEU A 262 -1.25 4.38 -1.10
C LEU A 262 -2.48 4.62 -0.21
N GLU A 263 -2.39 4.43 1.11
CA GLU A 263 -3.49 4.67 2.04
C GLU A 263 -3.87 6.15 2.09
N ALA A 264 -2.88 7.05 2.12
CA ALA A 264 -3.11 8.49 2.07
C ALA A 264 -3.79 8.90 0.75
N ALA A 265 -3.24 8.45 -0.38
CA ALA A 265 -3.82 8.70 -1.70
C ALA A 265 -5.24 8.13 -1.83
N THR A 266 -5.48 6.95 -1.26
CA THR A 266 -6.80 6.32 -1.25
C THR A 266 -7.81 7.13 -0.45
N LYS A 267 -7.42 7.69 0.70
CA LYS A 267 -8.32 8.54 1.50
C LYS A 267 -8.70 9.82 0.74
N ALA A 268 -7.72 10.47 0.12
CA ALA A 268 -7.95 11.66 -0.70
C ALA A 268 -8.84 11.35 -1.91
N TRP A 269 -8.58 10.23 -2.60
CA TRP A 269 -9.42 9.74 -3.68
C TRP A 269 -10.83 9.40 -3.20
N ALA A 270 -10.99 8.71 -2.08
CA ALA A 270 -12.30 8.32 -1.54
C ALA A 270 -13.14 9.54 -1.11
N GLN A 271 -12.51 10.61 -0.60
CA GLN A 271 -13.19 11.88 -0.35
C GLN A 271 -13.70 12.48 -1.66
N SER A 272 -12.83 12.58 -2.68
CA SER A 272 -13.19 13.07 -4.01
C SER A 272 -14.31 12.25 -4.66
N ALA A 273 -14.29 10.93 -4.48
CA ALA A 273 -15.31 10.00 -4.94
C ALA A 273 -16.68 10.30 -4.30
N ARG A 274 -16.71 10.51 -2.98
CA ARG A 274 -17.94 10.83 -2.23
C ARG A 274 -18.51 12.18 -2.65
N GLU A 275 -17.65 13.18 -2.84
CA GLU A 275 -18.04 14.51 -3.32
C GLU A 275 -18.61 14.44 -4.75
N LEU A 276 -17.96 13.72 -5.65
CA LEU A 276 -18.47 13.47 -7.01
C LEU A 276 -19.80 12.72 -6.99
N GLY A 277 -19.94 11.74 -6.10
CA GLY A 277 -21.19 11.01 -5.88
C GLY A 277 -22.32 11.92 -5.40
N ALA A 278 -22.03 12.85 -4.48
CA ALA A 278 -23.01 13.83 -4.01
C ALA A 278 -23.39 14.84 -5.10
N ALA A 279 -22.42 15.25 -5.93
CA ALA A 279 -22.63 16.16 -7.05
C ALA A 279 -23.13 15.47 -8.34
N SER A 280 -23.42 14.17 -8.31
CA SER A 280 -23.68 13.40 -9.52
C SER A 280 -24.94 13.87 -10.26
N GLY A 281 -25.92 14.44 -9.55
CA GLY A 281 -27.14 14.98 -10.15
C GLY A 281 -26.87 16.20 -11.05
N ASP A 282 -26.10 17.17 -10.54
CA ASP A 282 -25.73 18.38 -11.29
C ASP A 282 -24.75 18.04 -12.41
N LEU A 283 -23.84 17.10 -12.14
CA LEU A 283 -22.87 16.64 -13.12
C LEU A 283 -23.55 15.87 -14.26
N ALA A 284 -24.55 15.05 -13.97
CA ALA A 284 -25.34 14.35 -14.98
C ALA A 284 -26.01 15.32 -15.96
N GLN A 285 -26.54 16.45 -15.49
CA GLN A 285 -27.13 17.48 -16.36
C GLN A 285 -26.10 18.07 -17.35
N SER A 286 -24.83 18.14 -16.94
CA SER A 286 -23.73 18.67 -17.77
C SER A 286 -23.35 17.74 -18.92
N PHE A 287 -23.69 16.44 -18.83
CA PHE A 287 -23.31 15.41 -19.80
C PHE A 287 -24.45 14.91 -20.68
N LYS A 288 -25.64 15.51 -20.63
CA LYS A 288 -26.78 15.25 -21.54
C LYS A 288 -27.01 13.75 -21.79
N ASP A 289 -26.72 13.27 -23.00
CA ASP A 289 -26.98 11.90 -23.44
C ASP A 289 -26.11 10.87 -22.71
N GLN A 290 -24.95 11.27 -22.19
CA GLN A 290 -24.04 10.41 -21.42
C GLN A 290 -24.32 10.40 -19.92
N ALA A 291 -25.29 11.20 -19.44
CA ALA A 291 -25.62 11.40 -18.03
C ALA A 291 -25.79 10.09 -17.24
N LEU A 292 -26.58 9.16 -17.77
CA LEU A 292 -26.89 7.89 -17.12
C LEU A 292 -25.69 6.94 -17.04
N CYS A 293 -24.85 6.95 -18.08
CA CYS A 293 -23.65 6.12 -18.08
C CYS A 293 -22.64 6.66 -17.06
N ILE A 294 -22.42 7.98 -17.07
CA ILE A 294 -21.47 8.64 -16.20
C ILE A 294 -21.86 8.53 -14.72
N SER A 295 -23.14 8.71 -14.40
CA SER A 295 -23.62 8.51 -13.02
C SER A 295 -23.44 7.05 -12.57
N GLY A 296 -23.61 6.10 -13.49
CA GLY A 296 -23.27 4.69 -13.26
C GLY A 296 -21.80 4.46 -12.92
N GLN A 297 -20.88 5.09 -13.66
CA GLN A 297 -19.44 5.00 -13.42
C GLN A 297 -19.03 5.64 -12.08
N ILE A 298 -19.61 6.79 -11.73
CA ILE A 298 -19.37 7.44 -10.43
C ILE A 298 -19.89 6.56 -9.29
N SER A 299 -21.08 5.99 -9.43
CA SER A 299 -21.63 5.06 -8.44
C SER A 299 -20.77 3.79 -8.28
N ALA A 300 -20.22 3.28 -9.38
CA ALA A 300 -19.26 2.19 -9.36
C ALA A 300 -17.97 2.59 -8.61
N ALA A 301 -17.44 3.79 -8.86
CA ALA A 301 -16.28 4.31 -8.14
C ALA A 301 -16.55 4.51 -6.63
N VAL A 302 -17.71 5.05 -6.26
CA VAL A 302 -18.13 5.16 -4.85
C VAL A 302 -18.26 3.78 -4.20
N SER A 303 -18.80 2.80 -4.94
CA SER A 303 -18.90 1.40 -4.47
C SER A 303 -17.54 0.71 -4.38
N ALA A 304 -16.53 1.18 -5.12
CA ALA A 304 -15.16 0.67 -5.03
C ALA A 304 -14.46 1.14 -3.75
N ILE A 305 -14.88 2.27 -3.16
CA ILE A 305 -14.29 2.80 -1.91
C ILE A 305 -14.24 1.74 -0.82
N THR A 306 -15.38 1.11 -0.52
CA THR A 306 -15.45 0.12 0.58
C THR A 306 -14.59 -1.11 0.29
N LYS A 307 -14.45 -1.49 -0.99
CA LYS A 307 -13.59 -2.62 -1.40
C LYS A 307 -12.11 -2.28 -1.23
N ILE A 308 -11.69 -1.11 -1.73
CA ILE A 308 -10.30 -0.65 -1.67
C ILE A 308 -9.90 -0.38 -0.21
N GLU A 309 -10.75 0.30 0.57
CA GLU A 309 -10.53 0.51 2.01
C GLU A 309 -10.42 -0.82 2.76
N ALA A 310 -11.24 -1.84 2.44
CA ALA A 310 -11.14 -3.16 3.05
C ALA A 310 -9.83 -3.86 2.69
N SER A 311 -9.43 -3.89 1.41
CA SER A 311 -8.18 -4.52 0.96
C SER A 311 -6.93 -3.87 1.59
N ILE A 312 -6.94 -2.54 1.73
CA ILE A 312 -5.84 -1.79 2.36
C ILE A 312 -5.83 -2.01 3.88
N SER A 313 -6.99 -1.93 4.54
CA SER A 313 -7.10 -2.15 6.00
C SER A 313 -6.69 -3.56 6.42
N VAL A 314 -7.05 -4.58 5.64
CA VAL A 314 -6.60 -5.97 5.87
C VAL A 314 -5.08 -6.05 5.86
N SER A 315 -4.42 -5.36 4.93
CA SER A 315 -2.97 -5.37 4.81
C SER A 315 -2.26 -4.61 5.95
N VAL A 316 -2.88 -3.55 6.46
CA VAL A 316 -2.37 -2.77 7.62
C VAL A 316 -2.59 -3.52 8.94
N SER A 317 -3.69 -4.25 9.09
CA SER A 317 -3.96 -5.04 10.30
C SER A 317 -3.02 -6.24 10.43
N VAL A 318 -2.59 -6.87 9.33
CA VAL A 318 -1.50 -7.88 9.31
C VAL A 318 -0.22 -7.30 9.93
N SER A 319 -0.05 -5.99 9.74
CA SER A 319 1.18 -5.25 10.01
C SER A 319 1.25 -4.63 11.41
N ALA A 320 0.11 -4.21 11.98
CA ALA A 320 0.05 -3.50 13.26
C ALA A 320 0.47 -4.42 14.40
N SER A 321 0.03 -5.66 14.37
CA SER A 321 0.32 -6.59 15.45
C SER A 321 1.62 -7.39 15.22
N ALA A 322 2.33 -7.13 14.12
CA ALA A 322 3.76 -7.46 13.95
C ALA A 322 4.67 -6.37 14.56
N SER A 323 4.19 -5.13 14.70
CA SER A 323 4.95 -3.99 15.25
C SER A 323 4.60 -3.66 16.72
N GLY A 324 3.42 -4.06 17.20
CA GLY A 324 2.94 -3.80 18.57
C GLY A 324 3.70 -4.50 19.71
N SER A 325 4.82 -5.16 19.43
CA SER A 325 5.66 -5.83 20.44
C SER A 325 7.09 -5.32 20.52
N VAL A 326 7.52 -4.41 19.62
CA VAL A 326 8.80 -3.71 19.81
C VAL A 326 8.53 -2.50 20.70
N GLY A 327 8.38 -2.77 22.00
CA GLY A 327 8.31 -1.73 23.01
C GLY A 327 9.56 -0.86 22.94
N THR A 328 9.36 0.40 22.57
CA THR A 328 10.28 1.49 22.82
C THR A 328 10.52 1.58 24.33
N ASN A 329 11.72 1.19 24.76
CA ASN A 329 12.39 1.74 25.93
C ASN A 329 13.74 2.27 25.46
#